data_AF-A0A3S1GWG4-F1
#
_entry.id   AF-A0A3S1GWG4-F1
#
_cell.length_a   1.000
_cell.length_b   1.000
_cell.length_c   1.000
_cell.angle_alpha   90.00
_cell.angle_beta   90.00
_cell.angle_gamma   90.00
#
_symmetry.space_group_name_H-M   'P 1'
#
loop_
_entity.id
_entity.type
_entity.pdbx_description
1 polymer ?
#
loop_
_entity_poly.entity_id
_entity_poly.type
_entity_poly.pdbx_seq_one_letter_code
_entity_poly.pdbx_strand_id
1 'polypeptide(L)'
;MQRFGWDRKNDAFVFTMTGNIPVHVSWTFAVPAALPFLHEWSRRPQAALTHTLIFAALLFLSVFLHELAHVWAARRRGIGTQRIDLYLFGGIAWFKPGAAASPYGWAWIAFAGPLVNIVLAASFAAAYYLFARPLLPVDPDGLFSSPPPRPDTLLEWTLWLGALVNAVLAVLNLLPAYPLDGGA
;
A
#
# COMPACT_ATOMS: atom_id res chain seq x y z
N MET A 1 -6.57 -17.94 21.62
CA MET A 1 -5.70 -17.35 20.58
C MET A 1 -5.96 -15.86 20.54
N GLN A 2 -4.98 -15.02 20.89
CA GLN A 2 -5.14 -13.56 20.80
C GLN A 2 -5.32 -13.17 19.33
N ARG A 3 -6.47 -12.57 19.00
CA ARG A 3 -6.80 -12.12 17.64
C ARG A 3 -6.07 -10.83 17.25
N PHE A 4 -5.62 -10.07 18.25
CA PHE A 4 -4.87 -8.82 18.09
C PHE A 4 -4.03 -8.53 19.35
N GLY A 5 -2.94 -7.76 19.21
CA GLY A 5 -2.08 -7.36 20.33
C GLY A 5 -0.80 -6.65 19.87
N TRP A 6 0.01 -6.16 20.81
CA TRP A 6 1.35 -5.61 20.54
C TRP A 6 2.41 -6.67 20.80
N ASP A 7 3.21 -7.01 19.79
CA ASP A 7 4.38 -7.85 19.95
C ASP A 7 5.58 -7.00 20.36
N ARG A 8 5.90 -7.03 21.66
CA ARG A 8 7.03 -6.29 22.24
C ARG A 8 8.40 -6.73 21.71
N LYS A 9 8.53 -7.95 21.19
CA LYS A 9 9.83 -8.45 20.69
C LYS A 9 10.15 -7.87 19.32
N ASN A 10 9.14 -7.73 18.47
CA ASN A 10 9.27 -7.22 17.10
C ASN A 10 8.82 -5.76 16.95
N ASP A 11 8.39 -5.14 18.05
CA ASP A 11 7.88 -3.78 18.12
C ASP A 11 6.81 -3.48 17.04
N ALA A 12 5.85 -4.40 16.96
CA ALA A 12 4.84 -4.42 15.91
C ALA A 12 3.45 -4.68 16.49
N PHE A 13 2.45 -4.02 15.90
CA PHE A 13 1.06 -4.36 16.12
C PHE A 13 0.72 -5.62 15.31
N VAL A 14 0.12 -6.62 15.96
CA VAL A 14 -0.21 -7.89 15.34
C VAL A 14 -1.70 -8.12 15.36
N PHE A 15 -2.27 -8.52 14.22
CA PHE A 15 -3.64 -9.03 14.14
C PHE A 15 -3.68 -10.27 13.24
N THR A 16 -4.69 -11.13 13.43
CA THR A 16 -4.80 -12.38 12.66
C THR A 16 -5.90 -12.29 11.62
N MET A 17 -5.57 -12.61 10.37
CA MET A 17 -6.54 -12.72 9.28
C MET A 17 -7.10 -14.15 9.15
N THR A 18 -8.20 -14.29 8.41
CA THR A 18 -8.80 -15.56 7.99
C THR A 18 -7.77 -16.57 7.48
N GLY A 19 -7.79 -17.78 8.05
CA GLY A 19 -6.78 -18.81 7.82
C GLY A 19 -5.59 -18.76 8.79
N ASN A 20 -5.73 -18.04 9.91
CA ASN A 20 -4.76 -17.99 11.01
C ASN A 20 -3.38 -17.45 10.59
N ILE A 21 -3.36 -16.50 9.65
CA ILE A 21 -2.15 -15.81 9.22
C ILE A 21 -1.99 -14.55 10.07
N PRO A 22 -0.93 -14.43 10.87
CA PRO A 22 -0.62 -13.19 11.58
C PRO A 22 -0.11 -12.13 10.61
N VAL A 23 -0.56 -10.90 10.82
CA VAL A 23 -0.15 -9.69 10.11
C VAL A 23 0.54 -8.79 11.12
N HIS A 24 1.80 -8.49 10.89
CA HIS A 24 2.64 -7.64 11.73
C HIS A 24 2.74 -6.26 11.09
N VAL A 25 2.47 -5.21 11.85
CA VAL A 25 2.57 -3.82 11.40
C VAL A 25 3.57 -3.12 12.30
N SER A 26 4.79 -2.92 11.80
CA SER A 26 5.83 -2.18 12.51
C SER A 26 5.46 -0.71 12.64
N TRP A 27 5.81 -0.08 13.76
CA TRP A 27 5.66 1.37 13.91
C TRP A 27 6.40 2.16 12.81
N THR A 28 7.45 1.58 12.22
CA THR A 28 8.21 2.19 11.13
C THR A 28 7.38 2.42 9.86
N PHE A 29 6.26 1.72 9.70
CA PHE A 29 5.29 1.97 8.62
C PHE A 29 4.67 3.38 8.69
N ALA A 30 4.70 4.03 9.87
CA ALA A 30 4.24 5.41 10.02
C ALA A 30 5.16 6.44 9.33
N VAL A 31 6.44 6.11 9.12
CA VAL A 31 7.42 7.02 8.50
C VAL A 31 7.02 7.38 7.07
N PRO A 32 6.84 6.44 6.12
CA PRO A 32 6.44 6.78 4.75
C PRO A 32 5.07 7.45 4.72
N ALA A 33 4.19 7.18 5.68
CA ALA A 33 2.88 7.81 5.81
C ALA A 33 2.95 9.28 6.25
N ALA A 34 3.82 9.64 7.19
CA ALA A 34 3.91 10.99 7.74
C ALA A 34 4.89 11.90 7.00
N LEU A 35 5.97 11.33 6.46
CA LEU A 35 7.09 12.08 5.87
C LEU A 35 6.68 13.04 4.75
N PRO A 36 5.75 12.70 3.83
CA PRO A 36 5.31 13.65 2.78
C PRO A 36 4.64 14.92 3.31
N PHE A 37 4.13 14.90 4.55
CA PHE A 37 3.35 15.98 5.15
C PHE A 37 4.13 16.82 6.15
N LEU A 38 5.43 16.58 6.36
CA LEU A 38 6.23 17.29 7.36
C LEU A 38 6.19 18.82 7.20
N HIS A 39 6.19 19.31 5.95
CA HIS A 39 6.04 20.74 5.68
C HIS A 39 4.67 21.26 6.12
N GLU A 40 3.61 20.53 5.79
CA GLU A 40 2.23 20.89 6.16
C GLU A 40 2.04 20.86 7.68
N TRP A 41 2.66 19.91 8.39
CA TRP A 41 2.66 19.86 9.86
C TRP A 41 3.21 21.15 10.49
N SER A 42 4.18 21.81 9.86
CA SER A 42 4.74 23.07 10.35
C SER A 42 3.87 24.30 10.06
N ARG A 43 3.00 24.26 9.04
CA ARG A 43 2.24 25.41 8.55
C ARG A 43 0.73 25.33 8.86
N ARG A 44 0.16 24.14 8.75
CA ARG A 44 -1.29 23.84 8.77
C ARG A 44 -1.55 22.51 9.51
N PRO A 45 -1.28 22.40 10.83
CA PRO A 45 -1.28 21.13 11.55
C PRO A 45 -2.62 20.37 11.54
N GLN A 46 -3.76 21.06 11.50
CA GLN A 46 -5.08 20.42 11.41
C GLN A 46 -5.31 19.76 10.05
N ALA A 47 -4.91 20.43 8.96
CA ALA A 47 -4.98 19.87 7.62
C ALA A 47 -3.98 18.73 7.45
N ALA A 48 -2.75 18.91 7.96
CA ALA A 48 -1.71 17.88 7.96
C ALA A 48 -2.15 16.60 8.66
N LEU A 49 -2.81 16.69 9.82
CA LEU A 49 -3.35 15.52 10.52
C LEU A 49 -4.35 14.77 9.64
N THR A 50 -5.29 15.49 9.00
CA THR A 50 -6.31 14.91 8.14
C THR A 50 -5.70 14.22 6.93
N HIS A 51 -4.83 14.91 6.19
CA HIS A 51 -4.15 14.36 5.01
C HIS A 51 -3.26 13.16 5.38
N THR A 52 -2.51 13.25 6.48
CA THR A 52 -1.66 12.15 6.96
C THR A 52 -2.49 10.91 7.29
N LEU A 53 -3.62 11.06 7.97
CA LEU A 53 -4.49 9.92 8.33
C LEU A 53 -5.11 9.26 7.11
N ILE A 54 -5.60 10.05 6.14
CA ILE A 54 -6.16 9.52 4.89
C ILE A 54 -5.07 8.80 4.09
N PHE A 55 -3.90 9.42 3.93
CA PHE A 55 -2.79 8.82 3.21
C PHE A 55 -2.29 7.55 3.89
N ALA A 56 -2.17 7.55 5.22
CA ALA A 56 -1.80 6.36 6.00
C ALA A 56 -2.79 5.21 5.77
N ALA A 57 -4.09 5.50 5.76
CA ALA A 57 -5.13 4.50 5.49
C ALA A 57 -5.05 3.98 4.05
N LEU A 58 -4.90 4.86 3.06
CA LEU A 58 -4.74 4.48 1.65
C LEU A 58 -3.49 3.63 1.44
N LEU A 59 -2.35 4.05 1.98
CA LEU A 59 -1.08 3.34 1.87
C LEU A 59 -1.17 1.97 2.55
N PHE A 60 -1.67 1.91 3.78
CA PHE A 60 -1.88 0.66 4.51
C PHE A 60 -2.76 -0.30 3.72
N LEU A 61 -3.94 0.13 3.28
CA LEU A 61 -4.86 -0.73 2.54
C LEU A 61 -4.26 -1.17 1.19
N SER A 62 -3.54 -0.29 0.50
CA SER A 62 -2.93 -0.61 -0.81
C SER A 62 -1.83 -1.66 -0.68
N VAL A 63 -0.92 -1.50 0.29
CA VAL A 63 0.15 -2.47 0.56
C VAL A 63 -0.44 -3.76 1.14
N PHE A 64 -1.39 -3.68 2.05
CA PHE A 64 -2.00 -4.86 2.64
C PHE A 64 -2.77 -5.71 1.61
N LEU A 65 -3.54 -5.08 0.71
CA LEU A 65 -4.24 -5.77 -0.36
C LEU A 65 -3.27 -6.35 -1.41
N HIS A 66 -2.15 -5.67 -1.66
CA HIS A 66 -1.06 -6.18 -2.49
C HIS A 66 -0.48 -7.47 -1.91
N GLU A 67 -0.09 -7.49 -0.62
CA GLU A 67 0.39 -8.70 0.05
C GLU A 67 -0.63 -9.82 0.08
N LEU A 68 -1.90 -9.46 0.30
CA LEU A 68 -3.00 -10.42 0.29
C LEU A 68 -3.16 -11.09 -1.08
N ALA A 69 -2.88 -10.36 -2.17
CA ALA A 69 -2.91 -10.90 -3.52
C ALA A 69 -1.84 -11.98 -3.72
N HIS A 70 -0.60 -11.75 -3.25
CA HIS A 70 0.45 -12.76 -3.27
C HIS A 70 0.04 -14.00 -2.46
N VAL A 71 -0.46 -13.80 -1.24
CA VAL A 71 -0.93 -14.88 -0.37
C VAL A 71 -2.04 -15.69 -1.03
N TRP A 72 -2.99 -15.03 -1.67
CA TRP A 72 -4.06 -15.70 -2.38
C TRP A 72 -3.58 -16.46 -3.62
N ALA A 73 -2.69 -15.87 -4.41
CA ALA A 73 -2.10 -16.51 -5.59
C ALA A 73 -1.23 -17.72 -5.23
N ALA A 74 -0.51 -17.65 -4.11
CA ALA A 74 0.27 -18.73 -3.53
C ALA A 74 -0.62 -19.86 -3.00
N ARG A 75 -1.68 -19.52 -2.25
CA ARG A 75 -2.67 -20.50 -1.76
C ARG A 75 -3.30 -21.30 -2.89
N ARG A 76 -3.62 -20.67 -4.02
CA ARG A 76 -4.15 -21.35 -5.22
C ARG A 76 -3.17 -22.35 -5.84
N ARG A 77 -1.88 -22.26 -5.52
CA ARG A 77 -0.82 -23.19 -5.93
C ARG A 77 -0.43 -24.17 -4.82
N GLY A 78 -1.21 -24.24 -3.73
CA GLY A 78 -0.92 -25.11 -2.60
C GLY A 78 0.21 -24.60 -1.69
N ILE A 79 0.69 -23.37 -1.89
CA ILE A 79 1.73 -22.77 -1.07
C ILE A 79 1.08 -22.11 0.16
N GLY A 80 1.51 -22.55 1.34
CA GLY A 80 1.06 -21.97 2.61
C GLY A 80 1.82 -20.69 2.95
N THR A 81 1.14 -19.79 3.67
CA THR A 81 1.74 -18.54 4.19
C THR A 81 1.96 -18.69 5.70
N GLN A 82 3.10 -18.18 6.17
CA GLN A 82 3.48 -18.14 7.57
C GLN A 82 3.02 -16.84 8.25
N ARG A 83 3.29 -15.67 7.64
CA ARG A 83 2.89 -14.34 8.14
C ARG A 83 3.00 -13.28 7.05
N ILE A 84 2.46 -12.10 7.32
CA ILE A 84 2.66 -10.88 6.51
C ILE A 84 3.29 -9.82 7.42
N ASP A 85 4.38 -9.19 6.98
CA ASP A 85 5.05 -8.12 7.71
C ASP A 85 4.93 -6.81 6.93
N LEU A 86 4.42 -5.75 7.55
CA LEU A 86 4.33 -4.39 7.02
C LEU A 86 5.29 -3.48 7.79
N TYR A 87 6.17 -2.79 7.08
CA TYR A 87 7.28 -2.01 7.67
C TYR A 87 7.69 -0.84 6.76
N LEU A 88 8.76 -0.12 7.13
CA LEU A 88 9.27 1.06 6.42
C LEU A 88 9.29 0.95 4.88
N PHE A 89 9.66 -0.21 4.34
CA PHE A 89 9.86 -0.41 2.90
C PHE A 89 8.65 -1.02 2.17
N GLY A 90 7.51 -1.21 2.84
CA GLY A 90 6.30 -1.79 2.25
C GLY A 90 5.81 -3.02 3.02
N GLY A 91 5.51 -4.09 2.29
CA GLY A 91 5.04 -5.36 2.83
C GLY A 91 5.89 -6.53 2.34
N ILE A 92 5.93 -7.62 3.13
CA ILE A 92 6.47 -8.91 2.71
C ILE A 92 5.56 -10.03 3.21
N ALA A 93 5.07 -10.87 2.30
CA ALA A 93 4.44 -12.14 2.61
C ALA A 93 5.47 -13.28 2.77
N TRP A 94 5.55 -13.85 3.96
CA TRP A 94 6.42 -14.99 4.24
C TRP A 94 5.71 -16.31 3.94
N PHE A 95 6.23 -17.09 3.00
CA PHE A 95 5.70 -18.42 2.68
C PHE A 95 6.33 -19.52 3.55
N LYS A 96 5.60 -20.63 3.72
CA LYS A 96 6.08 -21.77 4.51
C LYS A 96 7.33 -22.41 3.84
N PRO A 97 8.30 -22.90 4.64
CA PRO A 97 9.45 -23.64 4.11
C PRO A 97 9.03 -24.83 3.25
N GLY A 98 9.80 -25.11 2.20
CA GLY A 98 9.48 -26.18 1.24
C GLY A 98 8.43 -25.81 0.20
N ALA A 99 8.02 -24.53 0.12
CA ALA A 99 7.21 -24.02 -0.97
C ALA A 99 7.91 -24.24 -2.32
N ALA A 100 7.29 -25.04 -3.18
CA ALA A 100 7.76 -25.28 -4.53
C ALA A 100 6.67 -24.90 -5.52
N ALA A 101 6.97 -23.95 -6.39
CA ALA A 101 6.19 -23.67 -7.59
C ALA A 101 7.10 -23.73 -8.82
N SER A 102 6.50 -23.97 -9.98
CA SER A 102 7.22 -23.79 -11.24
C SER A 102 7.65 -22.33 -11.41
N PRO A 103 8.63 -22.03 -12.28
CA PRO A 103 9.04 -20.64 -12.57
C PRO A 103 7.85 -19.75 -12.96
N TYR A 104 6.94 -20.25 -13.79
CA TYR A 104 5.69 -19.56 -14.13
C TYR A 104 4.74 -19.38 -12.94
N GLY A 105 4.78 -20.31 -11.99
CA GLY A 105 4.00 -20.21 -10.77
C GLY A 105 4.49 -19.07 -9.88
N TRP A 106 5.81 -18.93 -9.71
CA TRP A 106 6.42 -17.82 -8.99
C TRP A 106 6.19 -16.49 -9.70
N ALA A 107 6.38 -16.43 -11.03
CA ALA A 107 6.10 -15.22 -11.80
C ALA A 107 4.65 -14.73 -11.64
N TRP A 108 3.68 -15.64 -11.58
CA TRP A 108 2.28 -15.26 -11.33
C TRP A 108 2.03 -14.82 -9.89
N ILE A 109 2.68 -15.46 -8.90
CA ILE A 109 2.58 -15.01 -7.52
C ILE A 109 3.14 -13.59 -7.41
N ALA A 110 4.34 -13.34 -7.95
CA ALA A 110 4.98 -12.03 -7.98
C ALA A 110 4.13 -10.98 -8.72
N PHE A 111 3.45 -11.34 -9.81
CA PHE A 111 2.57 -10.41 -10.53
C PHE A 111 1.25 -10.10 -9.81
N ALA A 112 0.80 -10.93 -8.86
CA ALA A 112 -0.51 -10.78 -8.24
C ALA A 112 -0.65 -9.48 -7.42
N GLY A 113 0.39 -9.10 -6.67
CA GLY A 113 0.44 -7.84 -5.91
C GLY A 113 0.33 -6.61 -6.83
N PRO A 114 1.25 -6.44 -7.80
CA PRO A 114 1.20 -5.36 -8.78
C PRO A 114 -0.12 -5.28 -9.54
N LEU A 115 -0.72 -6.42 -9.91
CA LEU A 115 -2.02 -6.45 -10.57
C LEU A 115 -3.13 -5.84 -9.70
N VAL A 116 -3.14 -6.12 -8.39
CA VAL A 116 -4.10 -5.49 -7.46
C VAL A 116 -3.88 -3.98 -7.38
N ASN A 117 -2.63 -3.51 -7.33
CA ASN A 117 -2.39 -2.06 -7.35
C ASN A 117 -2.78 -1.43 -8.69
N ILE A 118 -2.59 -2.09 -9.84
CA ILE A 118 -3.08 -1.59 -11.13
C ILE A 118 -4.61 -1.43 -11.10
N VAL A 119 -5.32 -2.44 -10.61
CA VAL A 119 -6.80 -2.39 -10.50
C VAL A 119 -7.25 -1.29 -9.55
N LEU A 120 -6.60 -1.13 -8.41
CA LEU A 120 -6.89 -0.05 -7.46
C LEU A 120 -6.62 1.32 -8.09
N ALA A 121 -5.48 1.50 -8.75
CA ALA A 121 -5.12 2.75 -9.41
C ALA A 121 -6.17 3.14 -10.47
N ALA A 122 -6.56 2.18 -11.33
CA ALA A 122 -7.59 2.38 -12.34
C ALA A 122 -8.96 2.70 -11.72
N SER A 123 -9.32 2.03 -10.62
CA SER A 123 -10.60 2.25 -9.93
C SER A 123 -10.68 3.63 -9.29
N PHE A 124 -9.62 4.05 -8.60
CA PHE A 124 -9.52 5.40 -8.03
C PHE A 124 -9.51 6.48 -9.11
N ALA A 125 -8.77 6.28 -10.20
CA ALA A 125 -8.76 7.20 -11.33
C ALA A 125 -10.13 7.30 -12.01
N ALA A 126 -10.80 6.18 -12.25
CA ALA A 126 -12.15 6.16 -12.81
C ALA A 126 -13.14 6.91 -11.89
N ALA A 127 -13.10 6.64 -10.58
CA ALA A 127 -13.91 7.36 -9.61
C ALA A 127 -13.60 8.87 -9.60
N TYR A 128 -12.33 9.26 -9.68
CA TYR A 128 -11.93 10.67 -9.79
C TYR A 128 -12.58 11.34 -11.01
N TYR A 129 -12.47 10.73 -12.19
CA TYR A 129 -13.03 11.30 -13.41
C TYR A 129 -14.56 11.33 -13.46
N LEU A 130 -15.22 10.41 -12.75
CA LEU A 130 -16.68 10.31 -12.69
C LEU A 130 -17.29 11.28 -11.67
N PHE A 131 -16.63 11.50 -10.53
CA PHE A 131 -17.24 12.18 -9.38
C PHE A 131 -16.59 13.52 -9.02
N ALA A 132 -15.45 13.88 -9.64
CA ALA A 132 -14.46 14.72 -8.97
C ALA A 132 -13.72 15.72 -9.93
N ARG A 133 -14.39 16.29 -10.94
CA ARG A 133 -13.74 17.24 -11.88
C ARG A 133 -13.68 18.70 -11.37
N PRO A 134 -12.48 19.31 -11.26
CA PRO A 134 -12.31 20.74 -11.52
C PRO A 134 -11.17 21.10 -12.52
N LEU A 135 -11.42 22.14 -13.33
CA LEU A 135 -10.51 22.76 -14.29
C LEU A 135 -10.04 24.14 -13.74
N LEU A 136 -9.13 24.25 -12.77
CA LEU A 136 -8.54 25.56 -12.39
C LEU A 136 -7.15 25.45 -11.69
N PRO A 137 -6.37 26.57 -11.60
CA PRO A 137 -4.96 26.61 -11.17
C PRO A 137 -4.73 26.66 -9.65
N VAL A 138 -3.50 26.34 -9.19
CA VAL A 138 -3.27 25.82 -7.84
C VAL A 138 -1.96 26.26 -7.14
N ASP A 139 -2.02 26.43 -5.81
CA ASP A 139 -1.00 27.05 -4.92
C ASP A 139 0.00 26.04 -4.28
N PRO A 140 1.33 26.16 -4.42
CA PRO A 140 2.29 25.05 -4.20
C PRO A 140 2.92 24.98 -2.79
N ASP A 141 2.39 24.14 -1.88
CA ASP A 141 2.94 23.97 -0.52
C ASP A 141 3.26 22.50 -0.10
N GLY A 142 3.57 21.55 -1.01
CA GLY A 142 3.90 20.17 -0.61
C GLY A 142 4.66 19.29 -1.62
N LEU A 143 5.24 18.16 -1.19
CA LEU A 143 6.07 17.28 -2.04
C LEU A 143 5.30 16.69 -3.25
N PHE A 144 3.97 16.58 -3.16
CA PHE A 144 3.08 16.12 -4.23
C PHE A 144 2.29 17.27 -4.90
N SER A 145 2.71 18.52 -4.73
CA SER A 145 1.98 19.67 -5.27
C SER A 145 2.33 19.95 -6.76
N SER A 146 1.67 19.20 -7.65
CA SER A 146 1.57 19.31 -9.14
C SER A 146 2.55 18.48 -9.99
N PRO A 147 2.08 17.76 -11.04
CA PRO A 147 1.27 18.27 -12.17
C PRO A 147 -0.25 18.07 -12.04
N PRO A 148 -1.09 18.75 -12.87
CA PRO A 148 -2.55 18.67 -12.81
C PRO A 148 -3.09 17.26 -13.10
N PRO A 149 -4.32 16.95 -12.65
CA PRO A 149 -5.27 17.83 -11.97
C PRO A 149 -5.13 17.80 -10.45
N ARG A 150 -5.27 18.96 -9.78
CA ARG A 150 -5.35 18.99 -8.31
C ARG A 150 -6.81 18.84 -7.86
N PRO A 151 -7.00 18.23 -6.68
CA PRO A 151 -8.29 18.08 -6.03
C PRO A 151 -8.65 19.28 -5.14
N ASP A 152 -9.83 19.87 -5.30
CA ASP A 152 -10.33 20.99 -4.48
C ASP A 152 -11.11 20.51 -3.25
N THR A 153 -11.59 19.26 -3.29
CA THR A 153 -12.30 18.63 -2.18
C THR A 153 -11.48 17.49 -1.57
N LEU A 154 -11.76 17.18 -0.30
CA LEU A 154 -11.14 16.04 0.37
C LEU A 154 -11.40 14.71 -0.36
N LEU A 155 -12.56 14.59 -1.01
CA LEU A 155 -12.93 13.45 -1.83
C LEU A 155 -12.03 13.35 -3.06
N GLU A 156 -11.94 14.42 -3.85
CA GLU A 156 -11.04 14.50 -5.00
C GLU A 156 -9.61 14.14 -4.59
N TRP A 157 -9.17 14.61 -3.42
CA TRP A 157 -7.81 14.43 -2.95
C TRP A 157 -7.53 12.99 -2.58
N THR A 158 -8.48 12.38 -1.89
CA THR A 158 -8.45 10.96 -1.57
C THR A 158 -8.42 10.11 -2.84
N LEU A 159 -9.23 10.44 -3.85
CA LEU A 159 -9.31 9.67 -5.10
C LEU A 159 -8.05 9.82 -5.95
N TRP A 160 -7.57 11.05 -6.14
CA TRP A 160 -6.33 11.30 -6.89
C TRP A 160 -5.13 10.65 -6.22
N LEU A 161 -5.00 10.81 -4.90
CA LEU A 161 -3.89 10.23 -4.14
C LEU A 161 -3.95 8.71 -4.10
N GLY A 162 -5.15 8.13 -3.95
CA GLY A 162 -5.35 6.69 -4.06
C GLY A 162 -4.93 6.14 -5.41
N ALA A 163 -5.23 6.85 -6.50
CA ALA A 163 -4.78 6.49 -7.84
C ALA A 163 -3.26 6.57 -7.97
N LEU A 164 -2.65 7.69 -7.52
CA LEU A 164 -1.22 7.92 -7.61
C LEU A 164 -0.43 6.88 -6.79
N VAL A 165 -0.78 6.66 -5.53
CA VAL A 165 -0.08 5.71 -4.65
C VAL A 165 -0.08 4.32 -5.26
N ASN A 166 -1.24 3.85 -5.73
CA ASN A 166 -1.35 2.53 -6.33
C ASN A 166 -0.61 2.43 -7.67
N ALA A 167 -0.62 3.49 -8.49
CA ALA A 167 0.15 3.52 -9.72
C ALA A 167 1.66 3.45 -9.44
N VAL A 168 2.15 4.21 -8.45
CA VAL A 168 3.55 4.19 -8.03
C VAL A 168 3.93 2.82 -7.48
N LEU A 169 3.13 2.24 -6.58
CA LEU A 169 3.37 0.90 -6.03
C LEU A 169 3.40 -0.16 -7.13
N ALA A 170 2.49 -0.11 -8.10
CA ALA A 170 2.48 -1.02 -9.24
C ALA A 170 3.74 -0.89 -10.10
N VAL A 171 4.11 0.34 -10.47
CA VAL A 171 5.29 0.58 -11.31
C VAL A 171 6.56 0.12 -10.60
N LEU A 172 6.76 0.51 -9.34
CA LEU A 172 7.94 0.11 -8.58
C LEU A 172 8.01 -1.41 -8.45
N ASN A 173 6.93 -2.08 -8.08
CA ASN A 173 6.95 -3.54 -7.91
C ASN A 173 7.06 -4.33 -9.22
N LEU A 174 6.87 -3.71 -10.39
CA LEU A 174 7.16 -4.34 -11.68
C LEU A 174 8.61 -4.17 -12.14
N LEU A 175 9.41 -3.33 -11.48
CA LEU A 175 10.81 -3.15 -11.84
C LEU A 175 11.64 -4.41 -11.50
N PRO A 176 12.59 -4.82 -12.37
CA PRO A 176 13.42 -5.99 -12.16
C PRO A 176 14.57 -5.69 -11.18
N ALA A 177 14.23 -5.42 -9.91
CA ALA A 177 15.20 -5.08 -8.88
C ALA A 177 14.79 -5.65 -7.53
N TYR A 178 15.70 -6.32 -6.83
CA TYR A 178 15.48 -6.69 -5.42
C TYR A 178 15.43 -5.42 -4.55
N PRO A 179 14.50 -5.29 -3.58
CA PRO A 179 13.55 -6.29 -3.05
C PRO A 179 12.14 -6.25 -3.68
N LEU A 180 11.97 -5.67 -4.86
CA LEU A 180 10.67 -5.50 -5.55
C LEU A 180 10.24 -6.82 -6.21
N ASP A 181 8.92 -6.99 -6.41
CA ASP A 181 8.37 -8.25 -6.94
C ASP A 181 8.91 -8.64 -8.32
N GLY A 182 9.18 -7.65 -9.20
CA GLY A 182 9.71 -7.87 -10.53
C GLY A 182 11.13 -8.46 -10.54
N GLY A 183 11.83 -8.44 -9.40
CA GLY A 183 13.14 -9.06 -9.21
C GLY A 183 13.13 -10.42 -8.52
N ALA A 184 11.95 -10.96 -8.18
CA ALA A 184 11.78 -12.20 -7.40
C ALA A 184 11.67 -13.48 -8.24
#